data_AF-A0A225W2L4-F1
#
_entry.id   AF-A0A225W2L4-F1
#
_cell.length_a   1.000
_cell.length_b   1.000
_cell.length_c   1.000
_cell.angle_alpha   90.00
_cell.angle_beta   90.00
_cell.angle_gamma   90.00
#
_symmetry.space_group_name_H-M   'P 1'
#
loop_
_entity.id
_entity.type
_entity.pdbx_description
1 polymer ?
#
loop_
_entity_poly.entity_id
_entity_poly.type
_entity_poly.pdbx_seq_one_letter_code
_entity_poly.pdbx_strand_id
1 'polypeptide(L)'
;MEDAFFLAVAASSVERPLIPDVRFDFGTYSDANALEDFRFTCSQLQRLTGVMQIPNVFITGAGDRLLGEEALAMLCYRMSYPGKLSKIRKQFGRSDASCSRIITDLYCWLDKEWKDTLYFNDRVFIERHADYIQAVTTKTAGIVDGVSMFIDGTKGFICRPGKRRRRFRAMQGALDAIPVDDRENLQKVCYSGHKRRHCLNYQGVCTPDGRLHDSTMLRDSMLFPYLENHSVVQEQAVLMYGDPAYGIDAMLCSPFHDAQMGSAEKRFNELMSKNRVSIEWMFGILKSKWAFIDWNKKHKILLTPVARMVRVAMLLTNAMTCVHEGNQISDHFDCAPPTLEEYFRKPMETNRLLPSD
;
A
#
# COMPACT_ATOMS: atom_id res chain seq x y z
N MET A 1 -29.85 -49.33 -7.47
CA MET A 1 -30.28 -48.10 -8.18
C MET A 1 -29.56 -46.87 -7.61
N GLU A 2 -29.33 -46.79 -6.30
CA GLU A 2 -28.49 -45.76 -5.66
C GLU A 2 -27.01 -45.81 -6.07
N ASP A 3 -26.41 -46.99 -6.20
CA ASP A 3 -24.99 -47.12 -6.59
C ASP A 3 -24.70 -46.63 -8.01
N ALA A 4 -25.65 -46.82 -8.93
CA ALA A 4 -25.54 -46.32 -10.30
C ALA A 4 -25.66 -44.79 -10.36
N PHE A 5 -26.43 -44.19 -9.45
CA PHE A 5 -26.53 -42.74 -9.32
C PHE A 5 -25.26 -42.14 -8.72
N PHE A 6 -24.69 -42.76 -7.68
CA PHE A 6 -23.40 -42.34 -7.10
C PHE A 6 -22.24 -42.48 -8.09
N LEU A 7 -22.19 -43.56 -8.87
CA LEU A 7 -21.21 -43.74 -9.95
C LEU A 7 -21.42 -42.74 -11.10
N ALA A 8 -22.65 -42.42 -11.48
CA ALA A 8 -22.94 -41.40 -12.50
C ALA A 8 -22.57 -39.98 -12.04
N VAL A 9 -22.79 -39.66 -10.76
CA VAL A 9 -22.36 -38.39 -10.15
C VAL A 9 -20.83 -38.33 -10.04
N ALA A 10 -20.17 -39.45 -9.70
CA ALA A 10 -18.70 -39.55 -9.69
C ALA A 10 -18.08 -39.53 -11.11
N ALA A 11 -18.80 -40.01 -12.13
CA ALA A 11 -18.38 -40.01 -13.53
C ALA A 11 -18.49 -38.63 -14.22
N SER A 12 -19.23 -37.69 -13.61
CA SER A 12 -19.17 -36.28 -14.00
C SER A 12 -17.89 -35.61 -13.45
N SER A 13 -16.72 -36.13 -13.84
CA SER A 13 -15.45 -35.53 -13.42
C SER A 13 -15.38 -34.11 -13.99
N VAL A 14 -15.47 -33.10 -13.11
CA VAL A 14 -15.21 -31.72 -13.50
C VAL A 14 -13.76 -31.64 -13.96
N GLU A 15 -13.56 -31.43 -15.27
CA GLU A 15 -12.25 -31.28 -15.86
C GLU A 15 -11.52 -30.13 -15.15
N ARG A 16 -10.39 -30.46 -14.50
CA ARG A 16 -9.61 -29.49 -13.76
C ARG A 16 -8.56 -28.91 -14.70
N PRO A 17 -8.38 -27.58 -14.71
CA PRO A 17 -7.40 -27.02 -15.62
C PRO A 17 -5.99 -27.43 -15.17
N LEU A 18 -5.14 -27.82 -16.12
CA LEU A 18 -3.81 -28.39 -15.89
C LEU A 18 -2.90 -27.46 -15.05
N ILE A 19 -2.13 -28.08 -14.16
CA ILE A 19 -1.03 -27.45 -13.44
C ILE A 19 0.25 -27.88 -14.18
N PRO A 20 0.98 -26.96 -14.81
CA PRO A 20 2.19 -27.34 -15.53
C PRO A 20 3.27 -27.74 -14.53
N ASP A 21 4.10 -28.71 -14.92
CA ASP A 21 5.29 -29.09 -14.16
C ASP A 21 6.42 -28.08 -14.44
N VAL A 22 6.28 -26.90 -13.85
CA VAL A 22 7.23 -25.79 -13.97
C VAL A 22 7.67 -25.41 -12.56
N ARG A 23 8.99 -25.29 -12.37
CA ARG A 23 9.56 -24.70 -11.17
C ARG A 23 10.18 -23.36 -11.56
N PHE A 24 9.73 -22.29 -10.90
CA PHE A 24 10.31 -20.98 -11.14
C PHE A 24 11.74 -20.96 -10.60
N ASP A 25 12.69 -20.58 -11.44
CA ASP A 25 14.11 -20.53 -11.13
C ASP A 25 14.65 -19.12 -11.33
N PHE A 26 15.07 -18.48 -10.24
CA PHE A 26 15.63 -17.14 -10.24
C PHE A 26 16.97 -17.04 -10.98
N GLY A 27 17.73 -18.15 -11.09
CA GLY A 27 19.05 -18.15 -11.74
C GLY A 27 18.99 -18.11 -13.26
N THR A 28 17.89 -18.55 -13.87
CA THR A 28 17.73 -18.63 -15.32
C THR A 28 16.75 -17.60 -15.88
N TYR A 29 16.07 -16.84 -15.01
CA TYR A 29 15.10 -15.83 -15.40
C TYR A 29 15.78 -14.49 -15.70
N SER A 30 15.61 -13.96 -16.92
CA SER A 30 16.31 -12.75 -17.34
C SER A 30 15.80 -11.51 -16.62
N ASP A 31 16.71 -10.55 -16.38
CA ASP A 31 16.35 -9.28 -15.73
C ASP A 31 15.31 -8.48 -16.54
N ALA A 32 15.37 -8.53 -17.88
CA ALA A 32 14.38 -7.88 -18.74
C ALA A 32 12.97 -8.43 -18.47
N ASN A 33 12.81 -9.75 -18.44
CA ASN A 33 11.52 -10.37 -18.12
C ASN A 33 11.13 -10.10 -16.65
N ALA A 34 12.09 -10.09 -15.73
CA ALA A 34 11.84 -9.83 -14.30
C ALA A 34 11.29 -8.42 -14.07
N LEU A 35 11.82 -7.41 -14.78
CA LEU A 35 11.31 -6.04 -14.73
C LEU A 35 9.90 -5.93 -15.33
N GLU A 36 9.60 -6.66 -16.41
CA GLU A 36 8.27 -6.72 -17.02
C GLU A 36 7.23 -7.44 -16.17
N ASP A 37 7.62 -8.48 -15.44
CA ASP A 37 6.68 -9.30 -14.66
C ASP A 37 6.57 -8.84 -13.20
N PHE A 38 7.70 -8.50 -12.57
CA PHE A 38 7.80 -8.23 -11.14
C PHE A 38 8.11 -6.77 -10.80
N ARG A 39 8.51 -5.95 -11.78
CA ARG A 39 9.05 -4.58 -11.60
C ARG A 39 10.39 -4.53 -10.85
N PHE A 40 11.02 -5.67 -10.64
CA PHE A 40 12.31 -5.84 -9.97
C PHE A 40 13.10 -6.91 -10.71
N THR A 41 14.43 -6.79 -10.72
CA THR A 41 15.31 -7.88 -11.17
C THR A 41 15.26 -9.05 -10.18
N CYS A 42 15.73 -10.23 -10.60
CA CYS A 42 15.81 -11.38 -9.69
C CYS A 42 16.73 -11.11 -8.50
N SER A 43 17.86 -10.43 -8.71
CA SER A 43 18.78 -10.02 -7.65
C SER A 43 18.15 -9.00 -6.69
N GLN A 44 17.35 -8.06 -7.20
CA GLN A 44 16.59 -7.12 -6.37
C GLN A 44 15.53 -7.83 -5.54
N LEU A 45 14.79 -8.80 -6.11
CA LEU A 45 13.82 -9.60 -5.34
C LEU A 45 14.49 -10.39 -4.22
N GLN A 46 15.66 -10.97 -4.46
CA GLN A 46 16.45 -11.68 -3.46
C GLN A 46 16.94 -10.76 -2.33
N ARG A 47 17.38 -9.55 -2.68
CA ARG A 47 17.74 -8.54 -1.68
C ARG A 47 16.51 -8.11 -0.88
N LEU A 48 15.37 -7.90 -1.55
CA LEU A 48 14.10 -7.51 -0.92
C LEU A 48 13.59 -8.55 0.07
N THR A 49 13.66 -9.84 -0.25
CA THR A 49 13.24 -10.88 0.70
C THR A 49 14.05 -10.86 1.99
N GLY A 50 15.37 -10.66 1.87
CA GLY A 50 16.27 -10.53 3.02
C GLY A 50 15.91 -9.35 3.92
N VAL A 51 15.83 -8.14 3.35
CA VAL A 51 15.54 -6.92 4.14
C VAL A 51 14.11 -6.87 4.66
N MET A 52 13.13 -7.40 3.91
CA MET A 52 11.73 -7.53 4.36
C MET A 52 11.54 -8.64 5.40
N GLN A 53 12.61 -9.40 5.71
CA GLN A 53 12.60 -10.52 6.66
C GLN A 53 11.62 -11.63 6.27
N ILE A 54 11.34 -11.79 4.98
CA ILE A 54 10.47 -12.86 4.49
C ILE A 54 11.16 -14.20 4.78
N PRO A 55 10.50 -15.16 5.44
CA PRO A 55 11.09 -16.46 5.72
C PRO A 55 11.60 -17.14 4.45
N ASN A 56 12.82 -17.71 4.51
CA ASN A 56 13.41 -18.47 3.40
C ASN A 56 12.45 -19.53 2.85
N VAL A 57 11.71 -20.19 3.75
CA VAL A 57 10.60 -21.07 3.43
C VAL A 57 9.32 -20.42 3.93
N PHE A 58 8.49 -19.95 3.01
CA PHE A 58 7.18 -19.41 3.31
C PHE A 58 6.16 -20.54 3.35
N ILE A 59 5.35 -20.59 4.41
CA ILE A 59 4.32 -21.62 4.61
C ILE A 59 2.98 -20.91 4.85
N THR A 60 1.99 -21.17 3.99
CA THR A 60 0.65 -20.61 4.14
C THR A 60 -0.09 -21.29 5.31
N GLY A 61 -1.15 -20.65 5.81
CA GLY A 61 -2.01 -21.27 6.83
C GLY A 61 -2.69 -22.56 6.37
N ALA A 62 -2.74 -22.81 5.05
CA ALA A 62 -3.24 -24.06 4.46
C ALA A 62 -2.13 -25.09 4.16
N GLY A 63 -0.88 -24.79 4.50
CA GLY A 63 0.26 -25.70 4.33
C GLY A 63 0.92 -25.68 2.95
N ASP A 64 0.62 -24.71 2.07
CA ASP A 64 1.40 -24.54 0.84
C ASP A 64 2.81 -24.08 1.21
N ARG A 65 3.84 -24.80 0.72
CA ARG A 65 5.25 -24.55 1.05
C ARG A 65 6.03 -24.15 -0.21
N LEU A 66 6.78 -23.06 -0.11
CA LEU A 66 7.63 -22.53 -1.19
C LEU A 66 8.74 -21.64 -0.65
N LEU A 67 9.64 -21.19 -1.52
CA LEU A 67 10.67 -20.22 -1.15
C LEU A 67 10.05 -18.83 -0.95
N GLY A 68 10.58 -18.06 0.01
CA GLY A 68 10.13 -16.69 0.26
C GLY A 68 10.26 -15.77 -0.95
N GLU A 69 11.32 -15.94 -1.73
CA GLU A 69 11.54 -15.22 -3.00
C GLU A 69 10.49 -15.56 -4.04
N GLU A 70 10.14 -16.84 -4.19
CA GLU A 70 9.08 -17.29 -5.10
C GLU A 70 7.72 -16.68 -4.68
N ALA A 71 7.43 -16.65 -3.37
CA ALA A 71 6.22 -16.02 -2.86
C ALA A 71 6.17 -14.52 -3.16
N LEU A 72 7.29 -13.80 -2.99
CA LEU A 72 7.40 -12.38 -3.32
C LEU A 72 7.25 -12.14 -4.82
N ALA A 73 7.89 -12.94 -5.68
CA ALA A 73 7.73 -12.85 -7.13
C ALA A 73 6.28 -13.09 -7.56
N MET A 74 5.59 -14.07 -6.99
CA MET A 74 4.16 -14.32 -7.24
C MET A 74 3.29 -13.12 -6.86
N LEU A 75 3.59 -12.46 -5.74
CA LEU A 75 2.88 -11.26 -5.29
C LEU A 75 3.17 -10.08 -6.23
N CYS A 76 4.42 -9.82 -6.59
CA CYS A 76 4.81 -8.76 -7.53
C CYS A 76 4.16 -8.98 -8.90
N TYR A 77 4.17 -10.21 -9.42
CA TYR A 77 3.45 -10.59 -10.66
C TYR A 77 1.96 -10.31 -10.55
N ARG A 78 1.35 -10.62 -9.41
CA ARG A 78 -0.08 -10.35 -9.21
C ARG A 78 -0.40 -8.86 -9.25
N MET A 79 0.49 -8.05 -8.67
CA MET A 79 0.33 -6.61 -8.52
C MET A 79 0.62 -5.83 -9.79
N SER A 80 1.58 -6.31 -10.60
CA SER A 80 2.08 -5.61 -11.79
C SER A 80 1.04 -5.43 -12.89
N TYR A 81 0.09 -6.37 -13.01
CA TYR A 81 -1.00 -6.27 -13.99
C TYR A 81 -2.30 -6.99 -13.58
N PRO A 82 -3.49 -6.46 -13.92
CA PRO A 82 -4.76 -7.14 -13.72
C PRO A 82 -4.94 -8.38 -14.61
N GLY A 83 -4.48 -9.53 -14.10
CA GLY A 83 -4.58 -10.83 -14.75
C GLY A 83 -5.54 -11.83 -14.08
N LYS A 84 -5.80 -12.95 -14.77
CA LYS A 84 -6.36 -14.17 -14.16
C LYS A 84 -5.28 -14.89 -13.36
N LEU A 85 -5.67 -15.59 -12.28
CA LEU A 85 -4.75 -16.44 -11.51
C LEU A 85 -4.11 -17.54 -12.38
N SER A 86 -4.81 -17.97 -13.44
CA SER A 86 -4.29 -18.94 -14.39
C SER A 86 -2.99 -18.52 -15.08
N LYS A 87 -2.67 -17.21 -15.17
CA LYS A 87 -1.36 -16.75 -15.64
C LYS A 87 -0.26 -17.07 -14.63
N ILE A 88 -0.50 -16.75 -13.36
CA ILE A 88 0.41 -17.04 -12.24
C ILE A 88 0.63 -18.55 -12.13
N ARG A 89 -0.44 -19.35 -12.20
CA ARG A 89 -0.32 -20.81 -12.25
C ARG A 89 0.61 -21.29 -13.36
N LYS A 90 0.46 -20.75 -14.57
CA LYS A 90 1.27 -21.17 -15.72
C LYS A 90 2.74 -20.83 -15.53
N GLN A 91 3.02 -19.69 -14.90
CA GLN A 91 4.36 -19.21 -14.63
C GLN A 91 5.05 -19.98 -13.49
N PHE A 92 4.32 -20.29 -12.42
CA PHE A 92 4.89 -20.82 -11.17
C PHE A 92 4.56 -22.30 -10.92
N GLY A 93 3.85 -22.98 -11.82
CA GLY A 93 3.53 -24.41 -11.69
C GLY A 93 2.64 -24.77 -10.49
N ARG A 94 1.74 -23.86 -10.07
CA ARG A 94 0.89 -24.03 -8.88
C ARG A 94 -0.59 -23.90 -9.17
N SER A 95 -1.44 -24.68 -8.50
CA SER A 95 -2.90 -24.55 -8.66
C SER A 95 -3.38 -23.12 -8.38
N ASP A 96 -4.44 -22.67 -9.07
CA ASP A 96 -5.02 -21.33 -8.85
C ASP A 96 -5.38 -21.07 -7.36
N ALA A 97 -5.82 -22.12 -6.64
CA ALA A 97 -6.11 -22.05 -5.22
C ALA A 97 -4.85 -21.83 -4.38
N SER A 98 -3.76 -22.55 -4.69
CA SER A 98 -2.45 -22.36 -4.04
C SER A 98 -1.90 -20.96 -4.31
N CYS A 99 -1.94 -20.50 -5.57
CA CYS A 99 -1.54 -19.13 -5.92
C CYS A 99 -2.33 -18.09 -5.11
N SER A 100 -3.66 -18.24 -5.03
CA SER A 100 -4.50 -17.31 -4.26
C SER A 100 -4.12 -17.27 -2.78
N ARG A 101 -3.86 -18.43 -2.15
CA ARG A 101 -3.50 -18.52 -0.73
C ARG A 101 -2.13 -17.92 -0.47
N ILE A 102 -1.12 -18.31 -1.25
CA ILE A 102 0.26 -17.79 -1.13
C ILE A 102 0.27 -16.26 -1.19
N ILE A 103 -0.35 -15.70 -2.24
CA ILE A 103 -0.40 -14.26 -2.43
C ILE A 103 -1.16 -13.57 -1.28
N THR A 104 -2.30 -14.12 -0.85
CA THR A 104 -3.12 -13.53 0.21
C THR A 104 -2.42 -13.56 1.57
N ASP A 105 -1.79 -14.69 1.91
CA ASP A 105 -1.06 -14.84 3.16
C ASP A 105 0.17 -13.95 3.18
N LEU A 106 0.90 -13.81 2.06
CA LEU A 106 2.04 -12.90 1.98
C LEU A 106 1.61 -11.42 2.09
N TYR A 107 0.49 -11.01 1.47
CA TYR A 107 -0.06 -9.66 1.73
C TYR A 107 -0.32 -9.44 3.21
N CYS A 108 -1.00 -10.40 3.87
CA CYS A 108 -1.34 -10.29 5.28
C CYS A 108 -0.09 -10.27 6.17
N TRP A 109 0.94 -11.04 5.82
CA TRP A 109 2.19 -11.10 6.54
C TRP A 109 2.96 -9.78 6.40
N LEU A 110 3.20 -9.31 5.17
CA LEU A 110 3.92 -8.05 4.92
C LEU A 110 3.21 -6.84 5.54
N ASP A 111 1.89 -6.77 5.39
CA ASP A 111 1.06 -5.72 5.99
C ASP A 111 1.17 -5.70 7.51
N LYS A 112 1.15 -6.87 8.15
CA LYS A 112 1.30 -7.00 9.61
C LYS A 112 2.72 -6.65 10.05
N GLU A 113 3.71 -7.17 9.35
CA GLU A 113 5.12 -7.08 9.71
C GLU A 113 5.65 -5.64 9.58
N TRP A 114 5.21 -4.92 8.55
CA TRP A 114 5.69 -3.58 8.22
C TRP A 114 4.64 -2.50 8.46
N LYS A 115 3.60 -2.79 9.25
CA LYS A 115 2.49 -1.86 9.50
C LYS A 115 2.96 -0.52 10.07
N ASP A 116 3.91 -0.55 11.01
CA ASP A 116 4.37 0.63 11.74
C ASP A 116 5.25 1.49 10.82
N THR A 117 6.18 0.86 10.10
CA THR A 117 7.00 1.49 9.06
C THR A 117 6.16 2.15 7.96
N LEU A 118 5.07 1.52 7.54
CA LEU A 118 4.13 2.06 6.56
C LEU A 118 3.20 3.14 7.10
N TYR A 119 2.92 3.09 8.40
CA TYR A 119 2.14 4.12 9.05
C TYR A 119 2.99 5.38 9.19
N PHE A 120 4.12 5.29 9.87
CA PHE A 120 5.11 6.34 9.96
C PHE A 120 6.47 5.75 10.29
N ASN A 121 7.46 5.91 9.39
CA ASN A 121 8.82 5.45 9.64
C ASN A 121 9.57 6.55 10.43
N ASP A 122 9.30 6.59 11.72
CA ASP A 122 9.82 7.57 12.68
C ASP A 122 11.35 7.72 12.59
N ARG A 123 12.08 6.61 12.63
CA ARG A 123 13.55 6.60 12.59
C ARG A 123 14.09 7.32 11.36
N VAL A 124 13.64 6.91 10.17
CA VAL A 124 14.11 7.53 8.91
C VAL A 124 13.62 8.97 8.82
N PHE A 125 12.40 9.25 9.27
CA PHE A 125 11.86 10.60 9.27
C PHE A 125 12.72 11.54 10.11
N ILE A 126 13.05 11.16 11.35
CA ILE A 126 13.87 11.98 12.25
C ILE A 126 15.27 12.21 11.69
N GLU A 127 15.91 11.15 11.19
CA GLU A 127 17.25 11.24 10.60
C GLU A 127 17.31 12.19 9.40
N ARG A 128 16.20 12.38 8.70
CA ARG A 128 16.12 13.12 7.43
C ARG A 128 15.25 14.37 7.49
N HIS A 129 14.67 14.69 8.65
CA HIS A 129 13.67 15.75 8.78
C HIS A 129 14.23 17.11 8.36
N ALA A 130 15.46 17.42 8.77
CA ALA A 130 16.15 18.64 8.39
C ALA A 130 16.37 18.73 6.86
N ASP A 131 16.75 17.62 6.22
CA ASP A 131 16.94 17.57 4.77
C ASP A 131 15.61 17.81 4.03
N TYR A 132 14.50 17.33 4.58
CA TYR A 132 13.18 17.56 4.00
C TYR A 132 12.76 19.02 4.07
N ILE A 133 12.95 19.67 5.22
CA ILE A 133 12.70 21.10 5.37
C ILE A 133 13.58 21.86 4.36
N GLN A 134 14.88 21.57 4.34
CA GLN A 134 15.83 22.25 3.45
C GLN A 134 15.45 22.07 1.98
N ALA A 135 14.99 20.88 1.58
CA ALA A 135 14.56 20.62 0.20
C ALA A 135 13.34 21.49 -0.18
N VAL A 136 12.33 21.58 0.69
CA VAL A 136 11.14 22.41 0.44
C VAL A 136 11.48 23.90 0.48
N THR A 137 12.29 24.35 1.44
CA THR A 137 12.76 25.74 1.54
C THR A 137 13.55 26.15 0.30
N THR A 138 14.43 25.27 -0.20
CA THR A 138 15.17 25.51 -1.46
C THR A 138 14.21 25.65 -2.64
N LYS A 139 13.21 24.76 -2.79
CA LYS A 139 12.23 24.80 -3.89
C LYS A 139 11.27 25.98 -3.81
N THR A 140 11.16 26.61 -2.65
CA THR A 140 10.34 27.82 -2.44
C THR A 140 11.18 29.10 -2.35
N ALA A 141 12.48 29.03 -2.64
CA ALA A 141 13.41 30.15 -2.58
C ALA A 141 13.40 30.87 -1.21
N GLY A 142 13.27 30.11 -0.13
CA GLY A 142 13.27 30.63 1.25
C GLY A 142 11.95 31.27 1.70
N ILE A 143 10.90 31.26 0.87
CA ILE A 143 9.61 31.87 1.23
C ILE A 143 8.83 30.99 2.20
N VAL A 144 9.01 29.67 2.11
CA VAL A 144 8.36 28.71 2.99
C VAL A 144 9.43 28.03 3.83
N ASP A 145 9.19 28.05 5.14
CA ASP A 145 10.03 27.43 6.15
C ASP A 145 9.24 26.37 6.92
N GLY A 146 9.96 25.37 7.45
CA GLY A 146 9.42 24.31 8.31
C GLY A 146 8.60 23.21 7.62
N VAL A 147 8.05 23.43 6.42
CA VAL A 147 7.28 22.37 5.73
C VAL A 147 8.20 21.23 5.31
N SER A 148 7.90 20.02 5.77
CA SER A 148 8.72 18.82 5.49
C SER A 148 7.98 17.70 4.76
N MET A 149 6.65 17.76 4.65
CA MET A 149 5.84 16.72 3.99
C MET A 149 4.57 17.30 3.36
N PHE A 150 3.99 16.55 2.42
CA PHE A 150 2.74 16.87 1.73
C PHE A 150 1.68 15.82 2.01
N ILE A 151 0.47 16.22 2.38
CA ILE A 151 -0.64 15.33 2.71
C ILE A 151 -1.80 15.48 1.73
N ASP A 152 -2.35 14.35 1.28
CA ASP A 152 -3.52 14.33 0.41
C ASP A 152 -4.25 12.98 0.46
N GLY A 153 -5.52 12.99 0.08
CA GLY A 153 -6.37 11.82 0.01
C GLY A 153 -6.48 11.29 -1.43
N THR A 154 -6.46 9.97 -1.59
CA THR A 154 -6.79 9.31 -2.86
C THR A 154 -7.94 8.32 -2.70
N LYS A 155 -8.63 8.05 -3.81
CA LYS A 155 -9.73 7.08 -3.85
C LYS A 155 -9.28 5.80 -4.54
N GLY A 156 -9.38 4.68 -3.85
CA GLY A 156 -9.27 3.35 -4.45
C GLY A 156 -10.66 2.82 -4.79
N PHE A 157 -10.98 2.69 -6.06
CA PHE A 157 -12.29 2.22 -6.49
C PHE A 157 -12.46 0.72 -6.20
N ILE A 158 -13.66 0.33 -5.78
CA ILE A 158 -13.99 -1.05 -5.46
C ILE A 158 -15.21 -1.54 -6.25
N CYS A 159 -15.39 -2.85 -6.29
CA CYS A 159 -16.63 -3.43 -6.76
C CYS A 159 -17.76 -3.07 -5.80
N ARG A 160 -18.97 -2.88 -6.31
CA ARG A 160 -20.16 -2.65 -5.48
C ARG A 160 -20.29 -3.78 -4.45
N PRO A 161 -20.23 -3.49 -3.14
CA PRO A 161 -20.42 -4.51 -2.13
C PRO A 161 -21.79 -5.19 -2.28
N GLY A 162 -21.83 -6.53 -2.24
CA GLY A 162 -23.10 -7.25 -2.25
C GLY A 162 -23.93 -6.91 -1.01
N LYS A 163 -25.27 -7.00 -1.10
CA LYS A 163 -26.10 -7.04 0.13
C LYS A 163 -25.64 -8.27 0.93
N ARG A 164 -25.59 -8.18 2.27
CA ARG A 164 -25.07 -9.17 3.26
C ARG A 164 -25.61 -10.63 3.15
N ARG A 165 -26.40 -10.97 2.13
CA ARG A 165 -26.94 -12.30 1.85
C ARG A 165 -26.10 -13.05 0.82
N ARG A 166 -25.06 -13.72 1.32
CA ARG A 166 -24.66 -15.12 1.02
C ARG A 166 -23.17 -15.27 1.31
N ARG A 167 -22.85 -16.24 2.19
CA ARG A 167 -21.55 -16.85 2.54
C ARG A 167 -20.84 -16.19 3.74
N PHE A 168 -20.34 -16.89 4.77
CA PHE A 168 -20.24 -18.35 5.03
C PHE A 168 -20.07 -18.62 6.56
N ARG A 169 -20.40 -19.86 6.98
CA ARG A 169 -20.18 -20.53 8.28
C ARG A 169 -18.72 -20.55 8.82
N ALA A 170 -17.83 -19.69 8.34
CA ALA A 170 -16.40 -19.69 8.72
C ALA A 170 -15.99 -18.47 9.56
N MET A 171 -16.92 -17.57 9.91
CA MET A 171 -16.61 -16.35 10.66
C MET A 171 -17.73 -15.97 11.64
N GLN A 172 -18.48 -16.97 12.11
CA GLN A 172 -19.69 -16.76 12.91
C GLN A 172 -19.38 -16.05 14.25
N GLY A 173 -18.31 -16.46 14.95
CA GLY A 173 -17.97 -15.89 16.26
C GLY A 173 -17.59 -14.40 16.26
N ALA A 174 -16.92 -13.90 15.21
CA ALA A 174 -16.58 -12.48 15.12
C ALA A 174 -17.73 -11.61 14.57
N LEU A 175 -18.64 -12.22 13.78
CA LEU A 175 -19.77 -11.53 13.18
C LEU A 175 -20.98 -11.43 14.14
N ASP A 176 -21.10 -12.35 15.10
CA ASP A 176 -22.16 -12.38 16.12
C ASP A 176 -21.94 -11.36 17.24
N ALA A 177 -20.71 -10.88 17.42
CA ALA A 177 -20.38 -9.82 18.37
C ALA A 177 -20.78 -8.41 17.88
N ILE A 178 -21.22 -8.27 16.62
CA ILE A 178 -21.61 -6.98 16.03
C ILE A 178 -23.13 -6.81 16.19
N PRO A 179 -23.62 -5.84 16.98
CA PRO A 179 -25.05 -5.61 17.22
C PRO A 179 -25.83 -5.45 15.90
N VAL A 180 -26.99 -6.10 15.83
CA VAL A 180 -27.77 -6.32 14.59
C VAL A 180 -28.72 -5.15 14.26
N ASP A 181 -28.83 -4.15 15.14
CA ASP A 181 -29.98 -3.25 15.13
C ASP A 181 -29.91 -2.00 14.25
N ASP A 182 -28.80 -1.73 13.57
CA ASP A 182 -28.89 -0.91 12.36
C ASP A 182 -27.77 -1.26 11.37
N ARG A 183 -28.15 -1.90 10.27
CA ARG A 183 -27.21 -2.46 9.30
C ARG A 183 -26.42 -1.33 8.65
N GLU A 184 -25.14 -1.18 9.01
CA GLU A 184 -24.16 -0.50 8.16
C GLU A 184 -24.22 -1.14 6.77
N ASN A 185 -24.94 -0.48 5.87
CA ASN A 185 -24.97 -0.89 4.49
C ASN A 185 -23.59 -0.53 3.94
N LEU A 186 -22.69 -1.50 3.83
CA LEU A 186 -21.36 -1.31 3.22
C LEU A 186 -21.43 -0.62 1.86
N GLN A 187 -22.55 -0.76 1.12
CA GLN A 187 -22.77 0.06 -0.08
C GLN A 187 -22.88 1.53 0.27
N LYS A 188 -23.69 1.94 1.25
CA LYS A 188 -23.80 3.33 1.70
C LYS A 188 -22.46 3.85 2.23
N VAL A 189 -21.76 3.07 3.06
CA VAL A 189 -20.47 3.47 3.68
C VAL A 189 -19.41 3.71 2.62
N CYS A 190 -19.27 2.80 1.65
CA CYS A 190 -18.24 2.91 0.62
C CYS A 190 -18.68 3.75 -0.59
N TYR A 191 -19.92 4.26 -0.66
CA TYR A 191 -20.37 5.03 -1.81
C TYR A 191 -19.95 6.49 -1.69
N SER A 192 -19.16 6.96 -2.64
CA SER A 192 -18.84 8.38 -2.76
C SER A 192 -19.86 9.07 -3.65
N GLY A 193 -20.64 9.99 -3.07
CA GLY A 193 -21.57 10.84 -3.83
C GLY A 193 -20.84 11.70 -4.88
N HIS A 194 -19.71 12.30 -4.50
CA HIS A 194 -18.88 13.12 -5.40
C HIS A 194 -18.37 12.34 -6.62
N LYS A 195 -17.83 11.11 -6.44
CA LYS A 195 -17.36 10.28 -7.57
C LYS A 195 -18.45 9.42 -8.21
N ARG A 196 -19.66 9.38 -7.63
CA ARG A 196 -20.79 8.52 -8.02
C ARG A 196 -20.42 7.03 -8.16
N ARG A 197 -19.49 6.56 -7.32
CA ARG A 197 -18.91 5.21 -7.36
C ARG A 197 -18.56 4.73 -5.96
N HIS A 198 -18.44 3.41 -5.80
CA HIS A 198 -17.94 2.82 -4.56
C HIS A 198 -16.41 2.91 -4.52
N CYS A 199 -15.87 3.45 -3.43
CA CYS A 199 -14.45 3.59 -3.22
C CYS A 199 -14.09 3.56 -1.74
N LEU A 200 -12.83 3.26 -1.49
CA LEU A 200 -12.15 3.44 -0.22
C LEU A 200 -11.34 4.74 -0.29
N ASN A 201 -11.39 5.55 0.76
CA ASN A 201 -10.56 6.75 0.86
C ASN A 201 -9.28 6.36 1.58
N TYR A 202 -8.13 6.64 0.96
CA TYR A 202 -6.82 6.45 1.53
C TYR A 202 -6.21 7.82 1.76
N GLN A 203 -5.56 8.02 2.90
CA GLN A 203 -4.66 9.13 3.09
C GLN A 203 -3.27 8.72 2.61
N GLY A 204 -2.42 9.69 2.33
CA GLY A 204 -0.99 9.47 2.15
C GLY A 204 -0.23 10.73 2.55
N VAL A 205 0.99 10.55 3.01
CA VAL A 205 1.92 11.64 3.32
C VAL A 205 3.20 11.42 2.53
N CYS A 206 3.52 12.34 1.62
CA CYS A 206 4.68 12.28 0.76
C CYS A 206 5.83 13.09 1.36
N THR A 207 7.00 12.49 1.46
CA THR A 207 8.26 13.17 1.81
C THR A 207 9.01 13.61 0.55
N PRO A 208 9.88 14.64 0.63
CA PRO A 208 10.70 15.12 -0.48
C PRO A 208 11.58 14.05 -1.13
N ASP A 209 11.95 12.99 -0.40
CA ASP A 209 12.69 11.86 -0.94
C ASP A 209 11.85 10.83 -1.71
N GLY A 210 10.58 11.17 -2.00
CA GLY A 210 9.70 10.39 -2.85
C GLY A 210 9.15 9.14 -2.21
N ARG A 211 9.02 9.11 -0.88
CA ARG A 211 8.37 8.01 -0.15
C ARG A 211 6.99 8.42 0.32
N LEU A 212 6.12 7.41 0.47
CA LEU A 212 4.75 7.58 0.92
C LEU A 212 4.55 6.92 2.29
N HIS A 213 4.10 7.71 3.25
CA HIS A 213 3.71 7.34 4.60
C HIS A 213 2.19 7.42 4.76
N ASP A 214 1.73 7.04 5.95
CA ASP A 214 0.34 6.95 6.35
C ASP A 214 -0.53 6.16 5.36
N SER A 215 -0.48 4.85 5.52
CA SER A 215 -1.23 3.91 4.69
C SER A 215 -2.66 3.66 5.18
N THR A 216 -3.19 4.49 6.08
CA THR A 216 -4.52 4.30 6.67
C THR A 216 -5.65 4.83 5.78
N MET A 217 -6.85 4.35 6.05
CA MET A 217 -8.05 4.93 5.48
C MET A 217 -8.31 6.28 6.16
N LEU A 218 -8.64 7.31 5.38
CA LEU A 218 -8.74 8.71 5.83
C LEU A 218 -9.54 8.91 7.14
N ARG A 219 -10.58 8.11 7.38
CA ARG A 219 -11.43 8.22 8.59
C ARG A 219 -10.83 7.60 9.85
N ASP A 220 -9.84 6.74 9.69
CA ASP A 220 -9.16 6.02 10.77
C ASP A 220 -7.71 6.53 10.94
N SER A 221 -7.31 7.56 10.18
CA SER A 221 -5.98 8.14 10.30
C SER A 221 -5.90 8.92 11.60
N MET A 222 -5.38 8.27 12.63
CA MET A 222 -4.99 8.91 13.90
C MET A 222 -3.63 9.62 13.76
N LEU A 223 -3.27 10.08 12.56
CA LEU A 223 -1.94 10.63 12.27
C LEU A 223 -1.62 11.86 13.10
N PHE A 224 -2.50 12.85 13.20
CA PHE A 224 -2.23 14.04 14.02
C PHE A 224 -2.08 13.68 15.52
N PRO A 225 -3.02 12.93 16.14
CA PRO A 225 -2.81 12.43 17.51
C PRO A 225 -1.52 11.62 17.68
N TYR A 226 -1.14 10.82 16.69
CA TYR A 226 0.12 10.07 16.73
C TYR A 226 1.31 11.02 16.74
N LEU A 227 1.39 11.97 15.81
CA LEU A 227 2.52 12.89 15.72
C LEU A 227 2.64 13.80 16.95
N GLU A 228 1.52 14.20 17.55
CA GLU A 228 1.49 15.01 18.78
C GLU A 228 1.99 14.24 20.02
N ASN A 229 1.67 12.94 20.11
CA ASN A 229 1.95 12.14 21.31
C ASN A 229 3.16 11.20 21.16
N HIS A 230 3.75 11.10 19.96
CA HIS A 230 4.89 10.24 19.73
C HIS A 230 6.15 10.89 20.27
N SER A 231 6.64 10.39 21.41
CA SER A 231 7.79 10.92 22.16
C SER A 231 8.96 11.45 21.32
N VAL A 232 9.34 10.75 20.24
CA VAL A 232 10.48 11.14 19.40
C VAL A 232 10.12 12.14 18.28
N VAL A 233 8.86 12.15 17.84
CA VAL A 233 8.40 13.04 16.75
C VAL A 233 7.83 14.34 17.29
N GLN A 234 7.28 14.35 18.50
CA GLN A 234 6.75 15.54 19.17
C GLN A 234 7.81 16.62 19.38
N GLU A 235 9.07 16.23 19.59
CA GLU A 235 10.20 17.16 19.70
C GLU A 235 10.58 17.79 18.35
N GLN A 236 10.05 17.26 17.24
CA GLN A 236 10.25 17.78 15.91
C GLN A 236 9.15 18.79 15.59
N ALA A 237 9.53 19.95 15.07
CA ALA A 237 8.59 20.94 14.53
C ALA A 237 8.02 20.47 13.18
N VAL A 238 7.22 19.40 13.18
CA VAL A 238 6.64 18.81 11.97
C VAL A 238 5.54 19.71 11.43
N LEU A 239 5.73 20.17 10.19
CA LEU A 239 4.70 20.91 9.46
C LEU A 239 4.43 20.25 8.11
N MET A 240 3.17 19.87 7.90
CA MET A 240 2.68 19.28 6.66
C MET A 240 1.91 20.31 5.84
N TYR A 241 2.01 20.22 4.51
CA TYR A 241 1.18 21.03 3.61
C TYR A 241 0.09 20.19 2.95
N GLY A 242 -1.17 20.59 3.14
CA GLY A 242 -2.34 19.88 2.66
C GLY A 242 -3.22 20.69 1.71
N ASP A 243 -4.24 20.02 1.16
CA ASP A 243 -5.36 20.68 0.50
C ASP A 243 -6.21 21.49 1.52
N PRO A 244 -6.89 22.58 1.09
CA PRO A 244 -7.72 23.40 1.99
C PRO A 244 -8.76 22.64 2.83
N ALA A 245 -9.27 21.50 2.39
CA ALA A 245 -10.24 20.70 3.12
C ALA A 245 -9.68 20.04 4.38
N TYR A 246 -8.35 19.97 4.52
CA TYR A 246 -7.72 19.51 5.77
C TYR A 246 -7.70 20.59 6.86
N GLY A 247 -7.93 21.86 6.51
CA GLY A 247 -7.87 22.98 7.46
C GLY A 247 -6.44 23.41 7.82
N ILE A 248 -6.32 24.17 8.91
CA ILE A 248 -5.05 24.69 9.43
C ILE A 248 -4.95 24.28 10.90
N ASP A 249 -3.78 23.76 11.28
CA ASP A 249 -3.42 23.33 12.63
C ASP A 249 -1.92 23.62 12.88
N ALA A 250 -1.43 23.43 14.10
CA ALA A 250 -0.01 23.57 14.45
C ALA A 250 0.91 22.69 13.58
N MET A 251 0.41 21.53 13.13
CA MET A 251 1.16 20.57 12.32
C MET A 251 0.75 20.54 10.84
N LEU A 252 -0.20 21.40 10.44
CA LEU A 252 -0.79 21.39 9.11
C LEU A 252 -1.06 22.81 8.62
N CYS A 253 -0.50 23.15 7.47
CA CYS A 253 -0.83 24.36 6.75
C CYS A 253 -1.51 24.06 5.41
N SER A 254 -2.34 25.00 4.97
CA SER A 254 -3.10 24.93 3.71
C SER A 254 -2.97 26.24 2.95
N PRO A 255 -3.38 26.31 1.67
CA PRO A 255 -3.39 27.57 0.93
C PRO A 255 -4.19 28.69 1.64
N PHE A 256 -3.74 29.94 1.48
CA PHE A 256 -4.51 31.13 1.86
C PHE A 256 -5.77 31.24 1.00
N HIS A 257 -6.90 31.51 1.64
CA HIS A 257 -8.18 31.75 0.95
C HIS A 257 -8.21 33.18 0.39
N ASP A 258 -8.81 33.36 -0.78
CA ASP A 258 -9.00 34.67 -1.43
C ASP A 258 -7.73 35.52 -1.62
N ALA A 259 -6.58 34.85 -1.76
CA ALA A 259 -5.27 35.50 -1.95
C ALA A 259 -5.26 36.40 -3.20
N GLN A 260 -5.06 37.70 -2.98
CA GLN A 260 -5.11 38.73 -4.02
C GLN A 260 -3.94 38.59 -5.01
N MET A 261 -4.17 38.95 -6.28
CA MET A 261 -3.13 38.91 -7.31
C MET A 261 -1.94 39.79 -6.93
N GLY A 262 -0.72 39.24 -6.99
CA GLY A 262 0.52 39.94 -6.62
C GLY A 262 0.84 39.96 -5.13
N SER A 263 -0.03 39.43 -4.26
CA SER A 263 0.24 39.33 -2.82
C SER A 263 1.28 38.25 -2.49
N ALA A 264 1.90 38.37 -1.31
CA ALA A 264 2.78 37.33 -0.76
C ALA A 264 2.02 36.00 -0.56
N GLU A 265 0.75 36.05 -0.15
CA GLU A 265 -0.14 34.89 0.00
C GLU A 265 -0.35 34.16 -1.33
N LYS A 266 -0.56 34.91 -2.42
CA LYS A 266 -0.74 34.32 -3.74
C LYS A 266 0.54 33.64 -4.22
N ARG A 267 1.69 34.29 -3.99
CA ARG A 267 3.00 33.72 -4.29
C ARG A 267 3.27 32.45 -3.47
N PHE A 268 2.94 32.46 -2.18
CA PHE A 268 3.00 31.28 -1.32
C PHE A 268 2.14 30.13 -1.89
N ASN A 269 0.87 30.41 -2.21
CA ASN A 269 -0.04 29.41 -2.77
C ASN A 269 0.48 28.81 -4.08
N GLU A 270 1.04 29.63 -4.97
CA GLU A 270 1.60 29.17 -6.25
C GLU A 270 2.83 28.28 -6.07
N LEU A 271 3.74 28.66 -5.16
CA LEU A 271 4.93 27.87 -4.84
C LEU A 271 4.56 26.54 -4.18
N MET A 272 3.66 26.58 -3.20
CA MET A 272 3.27 25.38 -2.47
C MET A 272 2.41 24.45 -3.31
N SER A 273 1.52 24.96 -4.16
CA SER A 273 0.77 24.12 -5.11
C SER A 273 1.69 23.37 -6.07
N LYS A 274 2.73 24.03 -6.59
CA LYS A 274 3.75 23.40 -7.46
C LYS A 274 4.55 22.30 -6.77
N ASN A 275 4.77 22.39 -5.45
CA ASN A 275 5.50 21.37 -4.69
C ASN A 275 4.56 20.27 -4.17
N ARG A 276 3.33 20.61 -3.79
CA ARG A 276 2.29 19.68 -3.31
C ARG A 276 1.95 18.63 -4.34
N VAL A 277 2.03 18.94 -5.65
CA VAL A 277 1.78 17.97 -6.73
C VAL A 277 2.62 16.69 -6.62
N SER A 278 3.73 16.72 -5.88
CA SER A 278 4.56 15.55 -5.57
C SER A 278 3.78 14.38 -4.97
N ILE A 279 2.80 14.62 -4.09
CA ILE A 279 1.98 13.53 -3.54
C ILE A 279 1.06 12.92 -4.60
N GLU A 280 0.57 13.73 -5.54
CA GLU A 280 -0.22 13.24 -6.67
C GLU A 280 0.65 12.41 -7.62
N TRP A 281 1.91 12.83 -7.85
CA TRP A 281 2.89 12.03 -8.58
C TRP A 281 3.14 10.69 -7.88
N MET A 282 3.26 10.66 -6.55
CA MET A 282 3.41 9.40 -5.81
C MET A 282 2.22 8.46 -5.95
N PHE A 283 0.99 8.97 -5.85
CA PHE A 283 -0.20 8.16 -6.15
C PHE A 283 -0.22 7.67 -7.61
N GLY A 284 0.28 8.49 -8.54
CA GLY A 284 0.47 8.12 -9.94
C GLY A 284 1.47 6.99 -10.13
N ILE A 285 2.65 7.09 -9.52
CA ILE A 285 3.70 6.06 -9.54
C ILE A 285 3.15 4.74 -8.99
N LEU A 286 2.52 4.78 -7.81
CA LEU A 286 1.92 3.61 -7.17
C LEU A 286 0.92 2.89 -8.09
N LYS A 287 -0.01 3.63 -8.72
CA LYS A 287 -1.01 3.06 -9.64
C LYS A 287 -0.41 2.56 -10.95
N SER A 288 0.63 3.23 -11.46
CA SER A 288 1.33 2.86 -12.68
C SER A 288 2.13 1.57 -12.50
N LYS A 289 2.89 1.47 -11.40
CA LYS A 289 3.69 0.28 -11.09
C LYS A 289 2.81 -0.93 -10.76
N TRP A 290 1.72 -0.70 -10.02
CA TRP A 290 0.86 -1.75 -9.49
C TRP A 290 -0.56 -1.67 -10.04
N ALA A 291 -0.73 -1.81 -11.36
CA ALA A 291 -2.02 -1.66 -12.04
C ALA A 291 -3.15 -2.55 -11.46
N PHE A 292 -2.82 -3.63 -10.74
CA PHE A 292 -3.81 -4.44 -10.04
C PHE A 292 -4.63 -3.65 -8.99
N ILE A 293 -4.06 -2.60 -8.39
CA ILE A 293 -4.77 -1.79 -7.39
C ILE A 293 -5.85 -0.89 -7.98
N ASP A 294 -5.80 -0.60 -9.29
CA ASP A 294 -6.85 0.18 -9.97
C ASP A 294 -7.94 -0.73 -10.57
N TRP A 295 -7.73 -2.06 -10.52
CA TRP A 295 -8.69 -3.03 -11.05
C TRP A 295 -9.83 -3.36 -10.07
N ASN A 296 -10.71 -2.37 -9.90
CA ASN A 296 -11.83 -2.39 -8.98
C ASN A 296 -12.75 -3.63 -9.06
N LYS A 297 -12.88 -4.28 -10.22
CA LYS A 297 -13.71 -5.51 -10.38
C LYS A 297 -13.22 -6.67 -9.50
N LYS A 298 -11.95 -6.68 -9.09
CA LYS A 298 -11.37 -7.66 -8.16
C LYS A 298 -11.24 -7.16 -6.73
N HIS A 299 -11.48 -5.88 -6.50
CA HIS A 299 -11.46 -5.28 -5.17
C HIS A 299 -12.82 -5.48 -4.53
N LYS A 300 -12.98 -6.62 -3.87
CA LYS A 300 -14.24 -7.07 -3.28
C LYS A 300 -14.05 -7.15 -1.78
N ILE A 301 -14.52 -6.13 -1.08
CA ILE A 301 -14.54 -6.11 0.39
C ILE A 301 -15.22 -7.40 0.89
N LEU A 302 -14.69 -7.98 1.96
CA LEU A 302 -15.04 -9.29 2.54
C LEU A 302 -14.61 -10.53 1.74
N LEU A 303 -14.06 -10.38 0.53
CA LEU A 303 -13.53 -11.50 -0.27
C LEU A 303 -12.04 -11.36 -0.56
N THR A 304 -11.53 -10.14 -0.59
CA THR A 304 -10.11 -9.84 -0.74
C THR A 304 -9.68 -8.80 0.30
N PRO A 305 -8.44 -8.86 0.82
CA PRO A 305 -7.93 -7.88 1.77
C PRO A 305 -7.54 -6.58 1.05
N VAL A 306 -8.53 -5.85 0.51
CA VAL A 306 -8.33 -4.69 -0.39
C VAL A 306 -7.42 -3.62 0.24
N ALA A 307 -7.66 -3.26 1.50
CA ALA A 307 -6.83 -2.26 2.18
C ALA A 307 -5.37 -2.72 2.27
N ARG A 308 -5.13 -3.97 2.72
CA ARG A 308 -3.77 -4.54 2.81
C ARG A 308 -3.07 -4.59 1.46
N MET A 309 -3.80 -4.85 0.37
CA MET A 309 -3.21 -4.81 -0.98
C MET A 309 -2.65 -3.43 -1.32
N VAL A 310 -3.35 -2.35 -0.97
CA VAL A 310 -2.88 -0.97 -1.17
C VAL A 310 -1.67 -0.68 -0.29
N ARG A 311 -1.72 -1.05 1.00
CA ARG A 311 -0.60 -0.87 1.94
C ARG A 311 0.68 -1.59 1.47
N VAL A 312 0.56 -2.83 1.01
CA VAL A 312 1.70 -3.57 0.44
C VAL A 312 2.15 -2.97 -0.90
N ALA A 313 1.24 -2.42 -1.73
CA ALA A 313 1.64 -1.66 -2.91
C ALA A 313 2.50 -0.45 -2.55
N MET A 314 2.14 0.28 -1.48
CA MET A 314 2.94 1.39 -0.95
C MET A 314 4.31 0.90 -0.48
N LEU A 315 4.36 -0.21 0.27
CA LEU A 315 5.62 -0.81 0.72
C LEU A 315 6.57 -1.12 -0.43
N LEU A 316 6.06 -1.79 -1.47
CA LEU A 316 6.85 -2.15 -2.65
C LEU A 316 7.25 -0.91 -3.46
N THR A 317 6.42 0.14 -3.47
CA THR A 317 6.75 1.42 -4.15
C THR A 317 7.86 2.17 -3.42
N ASN A 318 7.81 2.20 -2.08
CA ASN A 318 8.88 2.79 -1.28
C ASN A 318 10.18 1.99 -1.43
N ALA A 319 10.10 0.65 -1.42
CA ALA A 319 11.23 -0.23 -1.68
C ALA A 319 11.85 0.03 -3.07
N MET A 320 11.00 0.19 -4.09
CA MET A 320 11.44 0.51 -5.45
C MET A 320 12.14 1.87 -5.53
N THR A 321 11.64 2.87 -4.80
CA THR A 321 12.29 4.18 -4.70
C THR A 321 13.69 4.06 -4.09
N CYS A 322 13.85 3.24 -3.04
CA CYS A 322 15.17 2.99 -2.43
C CYS A 322 16.10 2.18 -3.36
N VAL A 323 15.57 1.18 -4.07
CA VAL A 323 16.35 0.33 -5.01
C VAL A 323 16.85 1.10 -6.22
N HIS A 324 16.06 2.04 -6.72
CA HIS A 324 16.43 2.88 -7.87
C HIS A 324 17.12 4.19 -7.48
N GLU A 325 17.41 4.35 -6.18
CA GLU A 325 18.07 5.55 -5.64
C GLU A 325 17.30 6.85 -5.93
N GLY A 326 15.98 6.74 -6.13
CA GLY A 326 15.13 7.89 -6.39
C GLY A 326 13.91 7.59 -7.26
N ASN A 327 13.12 8.64 -7.46
CA ASN A 327 12.04 8.75 -8.41
C ASN A 327 11.84 10.24 -8.78
N GLN A 328 10.82 10.54 -9.58
CA GLN A 328 10.54 11.91 -10.02
C GLN A 328 10.41 12.92 -8.85
N ILE A 329 9.95 12.49 -7.67
CA ILE A 329 9.79 13.37 -6.51
C ILE A 329 11.15 13.69 -5.90
N SER A 330 12.01 12.68 -5.66
CA SER A 330 13.37 12.93 -5.14
C SER A 330 14.17 13.81 -6.08
N ASP A 331 14.03 13.63 -7.40
CA ASP A 331 14.67 14.47 -8.41
C ASP A 331 14.12 15.90 -8.38
N HIS A 332 12.80 16.05 -8.23
CA HIS A 332 12.15 17.35 -8.11
C HIS A 332 12.64 18.12 -6.89
N PHE A 333 12.88 17.45 -5.77
CA PHE A 333 13.33 18.10 -4.52
C PHE A 333 14.85 18.14 -4.33
N ASP A 334 15.61 17.44 -5.17
CA ASP A 334 17.04 17.19 -4.97
C ASP A 334 17.33 16.54 -3.61
N CYS A 335 16.53 15.52 -3.27
CA CYS A 335 16.58 14.84 -1.98
C CYS A 335 16.59 13.32 -2.20
N ALA A 336 17.77 12.69 -2.13
CA ALA A 336 17.90 11.25 -2.36
C ALA A 336 17.16 10.42 -1.28
N PRO A 337 16.56 9.28 -1.61
CA PRO A 337 15.98 8.38 -0.61
C PRO A 337 17.05 7.69 0.25
N PRO A 338 16.67 7.14 1.42
CA PRO A 338 17.54 6.24 2.17
C PRO A 338 17.87 5.00 1.33
N THR A 339 18.92 4.29 1.71
CA THR A 339 19.20 2.95 1.17
C THR A 339 18.07 1.99 1.53
N LEU A 340 17.97 0.89 0.77
CA LEU A 340 16.98 -0.14 1.01
C LEU A 340 17.08 -0.73 2.44
N GLU A 341 18.30 -0.98 2.93
CA GLU A 341 18.56 -1.52 4.26
C GLU A 341 18.22 -0.53 5.38
N GLU A 342 18.43 0.76 5.15
CA GLU A 342 17.98 1.79 6.08
C GLU A 342 16.44 1.81 6.11
N TYR A 343 15.77 1.83 4.97
CA TYR A 343 14.31 1.86 4.95
C TYR A 343 13.68 0.67 5.68
N PHE A 344 14.21 -0.55 5.46
CA PHE A 344 13.75 -1.78 6.10
C PHE A 344 14.46 -2.11 7.42
N ARG A 345 15.04 -1.12 8.10
CA ARG A 345 15.50 -1.28 9.49
C ARG A 345 14.30 -1.10 10.42
N LYS A 346 14.00 -2.11 11.23
CA LYS A 346 12.94 -2.00 12.25
C LYS A 346 13.22 -0.80 13.18
N PRO A 347 12.18 -0.09 13.66
CA PRO A 347 12.33 0.93 14.69
C PRO A 347 13.04 0.35 15.91
N MET A 348 13.80 1.17 16.65
CA MET A 348 14.27 0.75 17.97
C MET A 348 13.03 0.45 18.83
N GLU A 349 13.02 -0.67 19.56
CA GLU A 349 11.89 -1.01 20.43
C GLU A 349 11.70 0.06 21.50
N THR A 350 10.85 1.05 21.22
CA THR A 350 10.21 1.86 22.25
C THR A 350 9.02 1.06 22.75
N ASN A 351 8.97 0.84 24.07
CA ASN A 351 7.93 0.09 24.76
C ASN A 351 6.54 0.46 24.20
N ARG A 352 5.90 -0.52 23.54
CA ARG A 352 4.61 -0.38 22.89
C ARG A 352 3.53 -0.04 23.92
N LEU A 353 3.04 1.19 23.87
CA LEU A 353 1.68 1.54 24.26
C LEU A 353 1.02 2.21 23.06
N LEU A 354 0.76 1.43 22.00
CA LEU A 354 -0.34 1.78 21.11
C LEU A 354 -1.61 1.28 21.81
N PRO A 355 -2.63 2.14 22.02
CA PRO A 355 -3.89 1.70 22.60
C PRO A 355 -4.53 0.69 21.63
N SER A 356 -4.77 -0.49 22.16
CA SER A 356 -5.65 -1.48 21.56
C SER A 356 -7.08 -0.97 21.67
N ASP A 357 -7.73 -0.70 20.55
CA ASP A 357 -9.18 -0.86 20.36
C ASP A 357 -9.47 -1.31 18.92
#